data_AF-B9T2H5-F1
#
_entry.id   AF-B9T2H5-F1
#
_cell.length_a   1.000
_cell.length_b   1.000
_cell.length_c   1.000
_cell.angle_alpha   90.00
_cell.angle_beta   90.00
_cell.angle_gamma   90.00
#
_symmetry.space_group_name_H-M   'P 1'
#
loop_
_entity.id
_entity.type
_entity.pdbx_description
1 polymer ?
#
loop_
_entity_poly.entity_id
_entity_poly.type
_entity_poly.pdbx_seq_one_letter_code
_entity_poly.pdbx_strand_id
1 'polypeptide(L)'
;MSTSSNQTRNSLLLGTFATCTSSTPIMMYAGNNMHVDLLTSMVDDNPTRRLSRYHIRKYFECLDLELPPFQKGYFVKLKAEKEKLQEQLKMKVELEKLLGEKVILKHIELERKNEYCIQAIRTMNELSLKTYEMEKGMRNYS
;
A
#
# COMPACT_ATOMS: atom_id res chain seq x y z
N MET A 1 25.40 -23.46 -43.86
CA MET A 1 24.56 -22.26 -44.06
C MET A 1 24.51 -21.51 -42.74
N SER A 2 25.31 -20.46 -42.61
CA SER A 2 25.47 -19.65 -41.41
C SER A 2 24.53 -18.44 -41.50
N THR A 3 23.51 -18.39 -40.64
CA THR A 3 22.57 -17.27 -40.56
C THR A 3 23.19 -16.15 -39.71
N SER A 4 23.74 -15.12 -40.36
CA SER A 4 24.16 -13.88 -39.69
C SER A 4 22.92 -13.06 -39.33
N SER A 5 22.57 -13.00 -38.04
CA SER A 5 21.54 -12.09 -37.56
C SER A 5 22.07 -10.66 -37.61
N ASN A 6 21.54 -9.85 -38.53
CA ASN A 6 21.80 -8.41 -38.60
C ASN A 6 21.16 -7.73 -37.37
N GLN A 7 21.96 -7.55 -36.32
CA GLN A 7 21.58 -6.79 -35.14
C GLN A 7 21.83 -5.31 -35.43
N THR A 8 20.75 -4.55 -35.61
CA THR A 8 20.76 -3.12 -35.90
C THR A 8 21.42 -2.36 -34.74
N ARG A 9 22.65 -1.89 -34.97
CA ARG A 9 23.42 -1.08 -34.02
C ARG A 9 22.84 0.33 -33.94
N ASN A 10 21.96 0.57 -32.96
CA ASN A 10 21.53 1.92 -32.60
C ASN A 10 22.59 2.57 -31.70
N SER A 11 23.59 3.23 -32.30
CA SER A 11 24.54 4.06 -31.56
C SER A 11 23.90 5.41 -31.23
N LEU A 12 23.38 5.56 -30.02
CA LEU A 12 22.92 6.85 -29.52
C LEU A 12 24.12 7.66 -29.02
N LEU A 13 24.61 8.57 -29.86
CA LEU A 13 25.42 9.71 -29.44
C LEU A 13 24.45 10.78 -28.92
N LEU A 14 24.30 10.93 -27.61
CA LEU A 14 23.71 12.15 -27.07
C LEU A 14 24.29 12.48 -25.70
N GLY A 15 24.85 13.68 -25.61
CA GLY A 15 25.35 14.27 -24.39
C GLY A 15 24.20 14.60 -23.44
N THR A 16 24.17 13.90 -22.31
CA THR A 16 23.60 14.36 -21.05
C THR A 16 24.20 13.44 -19.99
N PHE A 17 24.82 14.02 -18.97
CA PHE A 17 25.57 13.28 -17.96
C PHE A 17 24.62 12.39 -17.13
N ALA A 18 24.38 11.16 -17.60
CA ALA A 18 23.70 10.14 -16.83
C ALA A 18 24.58 9.75 -15.64
N THR A 19 24.11 10.00 -14.43
CA THR A 19 24.74 9.53 -13.19
C THR A 19 24.47 8.04 -13.05
N CYS A 20 25.34 7.21 -13.65
CA CYS A 20 25.28 5.76 -13.55
C CYS A 20 26.19 5.28 -12.40
N THR A 21 25.67 4.51 -11.45
CA THR A 21 26.48 3.85 -10.42
C THR A 21 26.79 2.42 -10.83
N SER A 22 28.05 1.99 -10.74
CA SER A 22 28.42 0.59 -10.95
C SER A 22 28.09 -0.22 -9.70
N SER A 23 26.89 -0.81 -9.64
CA SER A 23 26.59 -1.86 -8.66
C SER A 23 27.25 -3.14 -9.15
N THR A 24 28.46 -3.43 -8.67
CA THR A 24 29.33 -4.58 -8.98
C THR A 24 29.69 -4.73 -10.47
N PRO A 25 31.00 -4.74 -10.84
CA PRO A 25 31.40 -5.01 -12.22
C PRO A 25 31.10 -6.47 -12.57
N ILE A 26 29.94 -6.71 -13.19
CA ILE A 26 29.64 -8.00 -13.82
C ILE A 26 30.41 -8.02 -15.13
N MET A 27 31.51 -8.79 -15.15
CA MET A 27 32.29 -9.07 -16.33
C MET A 27 31.44 -9.82 -17.36
N MET A 28 31.04 -9.13 -18.42
CA MET A 28 30.44 -9.77 -19.60
C MET A 28 31.44 -9.78 -20.74
N TYR A 29 31.80 -10.98 -21.21
CA TYR A 29 32.58 -11.15 -22.43
C TYR A 29 31.66 -10.93 -23.63
N ALA A 30 31.74 -9.76 -24.26
CA ALA A 30 31.31 -9.65 -25.65
C ALA A 30 32.20 -10.60 -26.48
N GLY A 31 31.67 -11.23 -27.54
CA GLY A 31 32.31 -12.31 -28.32
C GLY A 31 33.71 -12.06 -28.90
N ASN A 32 34.34 -10.93 -28.55
CA ASN A 32 35.68 -10.49 -28.91
C ASN A 32 36.60 -10.29 -27.67
N ASN A 33 36.39 -10.97 -26.54
CA ASN A 33 37.19 -10.82 -25.30
C ASN A 33 37.27 -9.39 -24.75
N MET A 34 36.25 -8.57 -24.99
CA MET A 34 36.23 -7.19 -24.50
C MET A 34 35.60 -7.11 -23.11
N HIS A 35 36.29 -6.43 -22.19
CA HIS A 35 35.76 -6.07 -20.87
C HIS A 35 34.67 -5.01 -21.03
N VAL A 36 33.49 -5.28 -20.47
CA VAL A 36 32.33 -4.39 -20.51
C VAL A 36 31.82 -4.20 -19.09
N ASP A 37 31.66 -2.95 -18.67
CA ASP A 37 30.98 -2.66 -17.41
C ASP A 37 29.48 -2.69 -17.63
N LEU A 38 28.76 -3.42 -16.77
CA LEU A 38 27.31 -3.34 -16.66
C LEU A 38 26.93 -2.20 -15.70
N LEU A 39 26.13 -1.26 -16.18
CA LEU A 39 25.66 -0.12 -15.41
C LEU A 39 24.15 -0.12 -15.34
N THR A 40 23.62 0.40 -14.24
CA THR A 40 22.18 0.49 -14.01
C THR A 40 21.78 1.96 -13.85
N SER A 41 20.74 2.39 -14.57
CA SER A 41 20.16 3.73 -14.48
C SER A 41 19.42 3.90 -13.16
N MET A 42 19.72 5.02 -12.50
CA MET A 42 19.04 5.46 -11.27
C MET A 42 18.08 6.64 -11.54
N VAL A 43 17.77 6.92 -12.81
CA VAL A 43 16.88 8.04 -13.19
C VAL A 43 15.41 7.63 -13.04
N ASP A 44 14.59 8.51 -12.47
CA ASP A 44 13.17 8.27 -12.13
C ASP A 44 12.30 7.82 -13.33
N ASP A 45 12.64 8.26 -14.55
CA ASP A 45 11.88 7.92 -15.75
C ASP A 45 12.13 6.49 -16.25
N ASN A 46 13.28 5.90 -15.88
CA ASN A 46 13.61 4.53 -16.24
C ASN A 46 14.57 3.91 -15.21
N PRO A 47 14.08 3.74 -13.96
CA PRO A 47 14.87 3.09 -12.93
C PRO A 47 15.13 1.66 -13.37
N THR A 48 16.32 1.14 -13.09
CA THR A 48 16.78 -0.22 -13.45
C THR A 48 17.23 -0.45 -14.89
N ARG A 49 17.23 0.57 -15.76
CA ARG A 49 17.72 0.42 -17.14
C ARG A 49 19.20 0.02 -17.18
N ARG A 50 19.53 -1.07 -17.86
CA ARG A 50 20.89 -1.61 -17.99
C ARG A 50 21.59 -1.08 -19.23
N LEU A 51 22.84 -0.66 -19.03
CA LEU A 51 23.74 -0.14 -20.05
C LEU A 51 25.04 -0.93 -20.01
N SER A 52 25.54 -1.36 -21.17
CA SER A 52 26.92 -1.84 -21.32
C SER A 52 27.83 -0.67 -21.67
N ARG A 53 28.91 -0.47 -20.92
CA ARG A 53 29.97 0.51 -21.25
C ARG A 53 31.16 -0.23 -21.86
N TYR A 54 31.49 0.10 -23.10
CA TYR A 54 32.66 -0.45 -23.77
C TYR A 54 33.84 0.52 -23.64
N HIS A 55 34.88 0.13 -22.89
CA HIS A 55 36.04 1.00 -22.64
C HIS A 55 36.81 1.37 -23.91
N ILE A 56 36.96 0.43 -24.85
CA ILE A 56 37.76 0.63 -26.07
C ILE A 56 37.06 1.59 -27.04
N ARG A 57 35.73 1.56 -27.10
CA ARG A 57 34.96 2.32 -28.08
C ARG A 57 34.26 3.56 -27.51
N LYS A 58 34.43 3.82 -26.20
CA LYS A 58 33.88 4.96 -25.45
C LYS A 58 32.38 5.23 -25.74
N TYR A 59 31.59 4.19 -25.94
CA TYR A 59 30.13 4.31 -26.07
C TYR A 59 29.40 3.40 -25.10
N PHE A 60 28.14 3.75 -24.85
CA PHE A 60 27.19 2.96 -24.09
C PHE A 60 26.24 2.27 -25.07
N GLU A 61 25.96 1.00 -24.82
CA GLU A 61 24.92 0.26 -25.54
C GLU A 61 23.80 -0.07 -24.55
N CYS A 62 22.57 0.24 -24.93
CA CYS A 62 21.41 -0.07 -24.11
C CYS A 62 21.09 -1.54 -24.22
N LEU A 63 21.10 -2.25 -23.09
CA LEU A 63 20.81 -3.68 -23.05
C LEU A 63 19.32 -3.96 -22.90
N ASP A 64 18.59 -3.06 -22.27
CA ASP A 64 17.16 -3.21 -22.15
C ASP A 64 16.48 -2.71 -23.42
N LEU A 65 15.93 -3.67 -24.16
CA LEU A 65 15.00 -3.40 -25.25
C LEU A 65 13.80 -2.64 -24.69
N GLU A 66 13.29 -1.67 -25.44
CA GLU A 66 12.02 -1.06 -25.07
C GLU A 66 10.96 -2.16 -24.93
N LEU A 67 10.19 -2.10 -23.83
CA LEU A 67 9.03 -2.96 -23.66
C LEU A 67 8.15 -2.85 -24.91
N PRO A 68 7.75 -3.97 -25.53
CA PRO A 68 6.78 -3.96 -26.62
C PRO A 68 5.53 -3.13 -26.25
N PRO A 69 4.88 -2.44 -27.21
CA PRO A 69 3.76 -1.55 -26.93
C PRO A 69 2.65 -2.19 -26.07
N PHE A 70 2.37 -3.49 -26.27
CA PHE A 70 1.39 -4.22 -25.49
C PHE A 70 1.78 -4.36 -24.00
N GLN A 71 3.07 -4.54 -23.70
CA GLN A 71 3.59 -4.66 -22.33
C GLN A 71 3.60 -3.31 -21.63
N LYS A 72 3.96 -2.23 -22.33
CA LYS A 72 3.86 -0.85 -21.81
C LYS A 72 2.42 -0.52 -21.42
N GLY A 73 1.46 -0.82 -22.29
CA GLY A 73 0.04 -0.62 -22.00
C GLY A 73 -0.44 -1.42 -20.79
N TYR A 74 0.03 -2.66 -20.63
CA TYR A 74 -0.30 -3.49 -19.47
C TYR A 74 0.29 -2.93 -18.17
N PHE A 75 1.53 -2.46 -18.19
CA PHE A 75 2.17 -1.84 -17.03
C PHE A 75 1.42 -0.58 -16.56
N VAL A 76 0.98 0.27 -17.50
CA VAL A 76 0.16 1.46 -17.18
C VAL A 76 -1.16 1.07 -16.52
N LYS A 77 -1.83 0.02 -17.02
CA LYS A 77 -3.06 -0.50 -16.40
C LYS A 77 -2.81 -0.99 -14.98
N LEU A 78 -1.76 -1.80 -14.77
CA LEU A 78 -1.41 -2.31 -13.44
C LEU A 78 -1.05 -1.17 -12.47
N LYS A 79 -0.36 -0.13 -12.94
CA LYS A 79 -0.04 1.05 -12.13
C LYS A 79 -1.32 1.78 -11.69
N ALA A 80 -2.24 2.02 -12.62
CA ALA A 80 -3.52 2.66 -12.32
C ALA A 80 -4.38 1.81 -11.36
N GLU A 81 -4.41 0.49 -11.54
CA GLU A 81 -5.12 -0.43 -10.63
C GLU A 81 -4.52 -0.42 -9.23
N LYS A 82 -3.18 -0.43 -9.12
CA LYS A 82 -2.48 -0.32 -7.84
C LYS A 82 -2.84 0.98 -7.12
N GLU A 83 -2.76 2.11 -7.80
CA GLU A 83 -3.09 3.43 -7.22
C GLU A 83 -4.55 3.48 -6.75
N LYS A 84 -5.48 2.96 -7.56
CA LYS A 84 -6.89 2.86 -7.20
C LYS A 84 -7.11 2.00 -5.96
N LEU A 85 -6.47 0.83 -5.88
CA LEU A 85 -6.60 -0.08 -4.73
C LEU A 85 -6.00 0.53 -3.46
N GLN A 86 -4.90 1.28 -3.57
CA GLN A 86 -4.30 1.99 -2.44
C GLN A 86 -5.24 3.06 -1.88
N GLU A 87 -5.90 3.83 -2.75
CA GLU A 87 -6.89 4.84 -2.32
C GLU A 87 -8.11 4.17 -1.65
N GLN A 88 -8.60 3.07 -2.23
CA GLN A 88 -9.69 2.29 -1.63
C GLN A 88 -9.34 1.73 -0.26
N LEU A 89 -8.11 1.25 -0.08
CA LEU A 89 -7.64 0.77 1.20
C LEU A 89 -7.62 1.89 2.24
N LYS A 90 -7.10 3.07 1.87
CA LYS A 90 -7.07 4.23 2.75
C LYS A 90 -8.47 4.63 3.22
N MET A 91 -9.43 4.72 2.30
CA MET A 91 -10.83 5.01 2.65
C MET A 91 -11.43 3.95 3.58
N LYS A 92 -11.14 2.66 3.36
CA LYS A 92 -11.64 1.59 4.23
C LYS A 92 -11.10 1.67 5.65
N VAL A 93 -9.81 1.99 5.80
CA VAL A 93 -9.17 2.16 7.12
C VAL A 93 -9.82 3.32 7.89
N GLU A 94 -10.08 4.44 7.23
CA GLU A 94 -10.77 5.58 7.85
C GLU A 94 -12.21 5.22 8.27
N LEU A 95 -12.93 4.50 7.42
CA LEU A 95 -14.28 4.03 7.73
C LEU A 95 -14.30 3.06 8.92
N GLU A 96 -13.36 2.13 8.98
CA GLU A 96 -13.23 1.18 10.09
C GLU A 96 -12.98 1.91 11.42
N LYS A 97 -12.12 2.94 11.41
CA LYS A 97 -11.89 3.79 12.58
C LYS A 97 -13.18 4.47 13.06
N LEU A 98 -13.91 5.11 12.15
CA LEU A 98 -15.19 5.78 12.47
C LEU A 98 -16.24 4.80 13.02
N LEU A 99 -16.32 3.60 12.44
CA LEU A 99 -17.21 2.55 12.94
C LEU A 99 -16.79 2.06 14.32
N GLY A 100 -15.49 1.90 14.57
CA GLY A 100 -14.95 1.56 15.90
C GLY A 100 -15.33 2.59 16.97
N GLU A 101 -15.13 3.88 16.67
CA GLU A 101 -15.54 4.98 17.56
C GLU A 101 -17.06 4.94 17.85
N LYS A 102 -17.87 4.69 16.82
CA LYS A 102 -19.33 4.57 16.97
C LYS A 102 -19.74 3.38 17.85
N VAL A 103 -19.06 2.24 17.73
CA VAL A 103 -19.30 1.06 18.58
C VAL A 103 -18.99 1.38 20.03
N ILE A 104 -17.87 2.05 20.32
CA ILE A 104 -17.50 2.47 21.67
C ILE A 104 -18.57 3.38 22.27
N LEU A 105 -19.01 4.41 21.53
CA LEU A 105 -20.06 5.32 22.00
C LEU A 105 -21.37 4.59 22.30
N LYS A 106 -21.75 3.62 21.46
CA LYS A 106 -22.95 2.81 21.68
C LYS A 106 -22.83 1.88 22.88
N HIS A 107 -21.64 1.37 23.14
CA HIS A 107 -21.38 0.57 24.33
C HIS A 107 -21.58 1.39 25.60
N ILE A 108 -20.99 2.59 25.67
CA ILE A 108 -21.15 3.52 26.81
C ILE A 108 -22.64 3.91 27.00
N GLU A 109 -23.36 4.18 25.92
CA GLU A 109 -24.79 4.51 25.99
C GLU A 109 -25.60 3.33 26.59
N LEU A 110 -25.25 2.11 26.23
CA LEU A 110 -25.91 0.90 26.71
C LEU A 110 -25.60 0.63 28.18
N GLU A 111 -24.34 0.81 28.61
CA GLU A 111 -23.95 0.71 30.02
C GLU A 111 -24.72 1.72 30.89
N ARG A 112 -24.80 2.99 30.45
CA ARG A 112 -25.59 4.01 31.17
C ARG A 112 -27.06 3.63 31.28
N LYS A 113 -27.68 3.15 30.19
CA LYS A 113 -29.08 2.69 30.23
C LYS A 113 -29.26 1.53 31.21
N ASN A 114 -28.31 0.60 31.25
CA ASN A 114 -28.34 -0.51 32.18
C ASN A 114 -28.27 -0.03 33.65
N GLU A 115 -27.40 0.94 33.95
CA GLU A 115 -27.32 1.55 35.27
C GLU A 115 -28.63 2.22 35.67
N TYR A 116 -29.26 2.99 34.77
CA TYR A 116 -30.57 3.58 35.01
C TYR A 116 -31.64 2.52 35.29
N CYS A 117 -31.67 1.42 34.54
CA CYS A 117 -32.59 0.31 34.79
C CYS A 117 -32.38 -0.30 36.17
N ILE A 118 -31.12 -0.54 36.58
CA ILE A 118 -30.80 -1.07 37.90
C ILE A 118 -31.28 -0.10 39.01
N GLN A 119 -31.05 1.20 38.85
CA GLN A 119 -31.51 2.20 39.81
C GLN A 119 -33.04 2.28 39.89
N ALA A 120 -33.72 2.21 38.74
CA ALA A 120 -35.18 2.21 38.68
C ALA A 120 -35.76 1.00 39.42
N ILE A 121 -35.18 -0.20 39.22
CA ILE A 121 -35.60 -1.42 39.92
C ILE A 121 -35.42 -1.28 41.43
N ARG A 122 -34.28 -0.75 41.90
CA ARG A 122 -34.06 -0.51 43.33
C ARG A 122 -35.11 0.42 43.92
N THR A 123 -35.36 1.54 43.24
CA THR A 123 -36.34 2.54 43.68
C THR A 123 -37.76 1.95 43.73
N MET A 124 -38.15 1.16 42.73
CA MET A 124 -39.46 0.47 42.72
C MET A 124 -39.59 -0.50 43.89
N ASN A 125 -38.54 -1.26 44.21
CA ASN A 125 -38.56 -2.19 45.34
C ASN A 125 -38.70 -1.46 46.67
N GLU A 126 -37.98 -0.36 46.87
CA GLU A 126 -38.08 0.47 48.07
C GLU A 126 -39.48 1.08 48.24
N LEU A 127 -40.07 1.60 47.16
CA LEU A 127 -41.42 2.13 47.17
C LEU A 127 -42.45 1.04 47.46
N SER A 128 -42.28 -0.15 46.89
CA SER A 128 -43.15 -1.30 47.13
C SER A 128 -43.13 -1.70 48.60
N LEU A 129 -41.94 -1.74 49.23
CA LEU A 129 -41.80 -2.03 50.65
C LEU A 129 -42.49 -0.98 51.53
N LYS A 130 -42.26 0.31 51.26
CA LYS A 130 -42.92 1.41 52.00
C LYS A 130 -44.44 1.37 51.87
N THR A 131 -44.95 1.03 50.69
CA THR A 131 -46.39 0.90 50.44
C THR A 131 -46.97 -0.24 51.28
N TYR A 132 -46.30 -1.39 51.30
CA TYR A 132 -46.72 -2.53 52.13
C TYR A 132 -46.74 -2.21 53.63
N GLU A 133 -45.71 -1.54 54.14
CA GLU A 133 -45.63 -1.13 55.55
C GLU A 133 -46.75 -0.15 55.93
N MET A 134 -47.04 0.82 55.06
CA MET A 134 -48.11 1.78 55.25
C MET A 134 -49.49 1.10 55.29
N GLU A 135 -49.77 0.20 54.35
CA GLU A 135 -51.01 -0.59 54.34
C GLU A 135 -51.17 -1.45 55.59
N LYS A 136 -50.09 -2.08 56.05
CA LYS A 136 -50.09 -2.85 57.30
C LYS A 136 -50.39 -1.95 58.51
N GLY A 137 -49.80 -0.75 58.55
CA GLY A 137 -50.09 0.27 59.55
C GLY A 137 -51.58 0.60 59.59
N MET A 138 -52.18 0.96 58.45
CA MET A 138 -53.61 1.32 58.37
C MET A 138 -54.54 0.20 58.85
N ARG A 139 -54.22 -1.06 58.52
CA ARG A 139 -55.00 -2.23 58.97
C ARG A 139 -54.97 -2.43 60.49
N ASN A 140 -53.94 -1.96 61.19
CA ASN A 140 -53.84 -2.08 62.65
C ASN A 140 -54.55 -0.94 63.39
N TYR A 141 -54.93 0.13 62.70
CA TYR A 141 -55.65 1.29 63.27
C TYR A 141 -57.14 1.34 62.87
N SER A 142 -57.61 0.37 62.08
CA SER A 142 -59.03 0.16 61.73
C SER A 142 -59.64 -0.93 62.60
#